data_AF-A0A6I6FAG9-F1
#
_entry.id   AF-A0A6I6FAG9-F1
#
_cell.length_a   1.000
_cell.length_b   1.000
_cell.length_c   1.000
_cell.angle_alpha   90.00
_cell.angle_beta   90.00
_cell.angle_gamma   90.00
#
_symmetry.space_group_name_H-M   'P 1'
#
loop_
_entity.id
_entity.type
_entity.pdbx_description
1 polymer ?
#
loop_
_entity_poly.entity_id
_entity_poly.type
_entity_poly.pdbx_seq_one_letter_code
_entity_poly.pdbx_strand_id
1 'polypeptide(L)'
;MNGTAGWGAKLMNSSITGMSPWILFSLLAGPGRYQLAAGLALATAVLLLLVRHRPIFLEAAGLVFFAVLTVLGMIAPPDTLRWLETYGNEVSNLTIVALAVVSVAAGTPLTTPYARKKVPRELWHTRDFRRINLVVTHAWSLAFLTAAVAGLIGDLVLRDPDNLWTAWLVQASALITAARFTEWYPAVPRPPVRRLLMPFVGLLIPMGVLVLVYDAAPRWFAVGLIVTGVILARALRKEVAVAKQEGREP
;
A
#
# COMPACT_ATOMS: atom_id res chain seq x y z
N MET A 1 -19.63 -27.15 -9.88
CA MET A 1 -19.53 -26.24 -8.72
C MET A 1 -18.06 -26.10 -8.35
N ASN A 2 -17.40 -24.94 -8.60
CA ASN A 2 -16.10 -24.54 -8.02
C ASN A 2 -15.62 -23.15 -8.54
N GLY A 3 -16.53 -22.17 -8.62
CA GLY A 3 -16.18 -20.80 -9.06
C GLY A 3 -15.73 -19.85 -7.94
N THR A 4 -16.04 -20.17 -6.68
CA THR A 4 -15.87 -19.25 -5.54
C THR A 4 -14.54 -19.39 -4.81
N ALA A 5 -13.83 -20.51 -4.98
CA ALA A 5 -12.50 -20.73 -4.38
C ALA A 5 -11.37 -19.95 -5.07
N GLY A 6 -11.60 -19.42 -6.28
CA GLY A 6 -10.56 -18.83 -7.12
C GLY A 6 -10.10 -17.42 -6.74
N TRP A 7 -11.01 -16.58 -6.22
CA TRP A 7 -10.68 -15.19 -5.90
C TRP A 7 -10.13 -15.04 -4.48
N GLY A 8 -10.76 -15.67 -3.49
CA GLY A 8 -10.29 -15.68 -2.09
C GLY A 8 -8.88 -16.25 -1.97
N ALA A 9 -8.60 -17.39 -2.61
CA ALA A 9 -7.26 -17.98 -2.61
C ALA A 9 -6.23 -17.12 -3.36
N LYS A 10 -6.61 -16.44 -4.46
CA LYS A 10 -5.72 -15.52 -5.19
C LYS A 10 -5.36 -14.28 -4.36
N LEU A 11 -6.34 -13.73 -3.64
CA LEU A 11 -6.13 -12.62 -2.71
C LEU A 11 -5.22 -13.06 -1.57
N MET A 12 -5.55 -14.15 -0.87
CA MET A 12 -4.77 -14.64 0.28
C MET A 12 -3.30 -14.94 -0.05
N ASN A 13 -3.01 -15.29 -1.30
CA ASN A 13 -1.64 -15.56 -1.76
C ASN A 13 -0.94 -14.31 -2.32
N SER A 14 -1.53 -13.12 -2.19
CA SER A 14 -0.94 -11.84 -2.56
C SER A 14 -0.09 -11.27 -1.43
N SER A 15 1.02 -10.62 -1.76
CA SER A 15 1.77 -9.83 -0.77
C SER A 15 0.91 -8.73 -0.15
N ILE A 16 -0.10 -8.22 -0.88
CA ILE A 16 -1.08 -7.25 -0.38
C ILE A 16 -1.78 -7.78 0.89
N THR A 17 -2.11 -9.07 0.94
CA THR A 17 -2.75 -9.67 2.12
C THR A 17 -1.82 -9.69 3.32
N GLY A 18 -0.53 -9.99 3.13
CA GLY A 18 0.46 -9.88 4.21
C GLY A 18 0.63 -8.47 4.75
N MET A 19 0.43 -7.48 3.87
CA MET A 19 0.57 -6.06 4.17
C MET A 19 -0.73 -5.43 4.66
N SER A 20 -1.86 -6.15 4.68
CA SER A 20 -3.16 -5.54 4.98
C SER A 20 -3.27 -4.93 6.37
N PRO A 21 -2.71 -5.50 7.46
CA PRO A 21 -2.73 -4.85 8.77
C PRO A 21 -1.98 -3.51 8.75
N TRP A 22 -0.84 -3.48 8.04
CA TRP A 22 0.01 -2.30 7.88
C TRP A 22 -0.67 -1.23 7.05
N ILE A 23 -1.26 -1.61 5.92
CA ILE A 23 -2.05 -0.70 5.07
C ILE A 23 -3.24 -0.13 5.85
N LEU A 24 -3.96 -0.98 6.60
CA LEU A 24 -5.11 -0.56 7.37
C LEU A 24 -4.73 0.44 8.47
N PHE A 25 -3.67 0.13 9.22
CA PHE A 25 -3.16 1.05 10.22
C PHE A 25 -2.70 2.36 9.59
N SER A 26 -2.00 2.29 8.45
CA SER A 26 -1.49 3.48 7.76
C SER A 26 -2.62 4.44 7.40
N LEU A 27 -3.70 3.91 6.84
CA LEU A 27 -4.85 4.72 6.42
C LEU A 27 -5.68 5.22 7.61
N LEU A 28 -5.74 4.50 8.74
CA LEU A 28 -6.67 4.84 9.83
C LEU A 28 -6.03 5.57 11.00
N ALA A 29 -4.71 5.47 11.16
CA ALA A 29 -4.00 6.13 12.25
C ALA A 29 -4.10 7.66 12.10
N GLY A 30 -4.12 8.34 13.25
CA GLY A 30 -4.21 9.79 13.35
C GLY A 30 -4.78 10.23 14.70
N PRO A 31 -4.85 11.55 14.94
CA PRO A 31 -5.36 12.12 16.18
C PRO A 31 -6.76 11.59 16.54
N GLY A 32 -6.92 11.07 17.76
CA GLY A 32 -8.18 10.48 18.25
C GLY A 32 -8.60 9.16 17.59
N ARG A 33 -7.84 8.63 16.61
CA ARG A 33 -8.16 7.39 15.87
C ARG A 33 -7.17 6.26 16.11
N TYR A 34 -6.07 6.52 16.83
CA TYR A 34 -4.99 5.57 17.05
C TYR A 34 -5.45 4.21 17.62
N GLN A 35 -6.24 4.21 18.70
CA GLN A 35 -6.67 2.96 19.34
C GLN A 35 -7.54 2.10 18.41
N LEU A 36 -8.45 2.75 17.66
CA LEU A 36 -9.28 2.08 16.67
C LEU A 36 -8.43 1.51 15.53
N ALA A 37 -7.47 2.29 15.02
CA ALA A 37 -6.56 1.84 13.97
C ALA A 37 -5.70 0.66 14.42
N ALA A 38 -5.09 0.74 15.61
CA ALA A 38 -4.25 -0.32 16.18
C ALA A 38 -5.06 -1.60 16.43
N GLY A 39 -6.27 -1.46 17.00
CA GLY A 39 -7.17 -2.58 17.27
C GLY A 39 -7.65 -3.27 16.00
N LEU A 40 -8.04 -2.52 14.96
CA LEU A 40 -8.44 -3.09 13.68
C LEU A 40 -7.26 -3.74 12.94
N ALA A 41 -6.08 -3.15 13.01
CA ALA A 41 -4.86 -3.74 12.44
C ALA A 41 -4.49 -5.04 13.16
N LEU A 42 -4.56 -5.07 14.50
CA LEU A 42 -4.37 -6.28 15.29
C LEU A 42 -5.40 -7.35 14.95
N ALA A 43 -6.68 -7.00 14.89
CA ALA A 43 -7.75 -7.92 14.52
C ALA A 43 -7.51 -8.52 13.12
N THR A 44 -7.06 -7.69 12.17
CA THR A 44 -6.67 -8.15 10.83
C THR A 44 -5.48 -9.10 10.90
N ALA A 45 -4.43 -8.79 11.67
CA ALA A 45 -3.27 -9.65 11.82
C ALA A 45 -3.62 -11.01 12.45
N VAL A 46 -4.47 -11.02 13.49
CA VAL A 46 -5.00 -12.25 14.11
C VAL A 46 -5.80 -13.06 13.09
N LEU A 47 -6.71 -12.42 12.34
CA LEU A 47 -7.51 -13.10 11.33
C LEU A 47 -6.63 -13.76 10.26
N LEU A 48 -5.58 -13.06 9.80
CA LEU A 48 -4.63 -13.63 8.83
C LEU A 48 -3.92 -14.87 9.36
N LEU A 49 -3.54 -14.89 10.63
CA LEU A 49 -2.91 -16.05 11.26
C LEU A 49 -3.89 -17.21 11.44
N LEU A 50 -5.13 -16.93 11.87
CA LEU A 50 -6.15 -17.96 12.08
C LEU A 50 -6.53 -18.65 10.76
N VAL A 51 -6.67 -17.87 9.69
CA VAL A 51 -7.02 -18.39 8.36
C VAL A 51 -5.82 -19.10 7.71
N ARG A 52 -4.60 -18.88 8.18
CA ARG A 52 -3.37 -19.42 7.57
C ARG A 52 -2.68 -20.43 8.48
N HIS A 53 -2.80 -21.72 8.16
CA HIS A 53 -2.15 -22.82 8.91
C HIS A 53 -0.61 -22.72 9.05
N ARG A 54 0.08 -21.96 8.19
CA ARG A 54 1.53 -21.75 8.24
C ARG A 54 1.81 -20.25 8.12
N PRO A 55 2.02 -19.54 9.24
CA PRO A 55 2.25 -18.11 9.21
C PRO A 55 3.60 -17.80 8.59
N ILE A 56 3.63 -16.69 7.84
CA ILE A 56 4.85 -16.19 7.22
C ILE A 56 5.42 -15.10 8.13
N PHE A 57 6.74 -14.89 8.08
CA PHE A 57 7.45 -13.87 8.87
C PHE A 57 6.71 -12.54 9.01
N LEU A 58 6.17 -11.98 7.92
CA LEU A 58 5.47 -10.68 7.94
C LEU A 58 4.17 -10.69 8.77
N GLU A 59 3.46 -11.81 8.82
CA GLU A 59 2.21 -11.94 9.61
C GLU A 59 2.52 -12.07 11.10
N ALA A 60 3.56 -12.83 11.46
CA ALA A 60 4.02 -12.92 12.83
C ALA A 60 4.57 -11.56 13.31
N ALA A 61 5.40 -10.90 12.49
CA ALA A 61 5.91 -9.56 12.77
C ALA A 61 4.77 -8.54 12.92
N GLY A 62 3.78 -8.58 12.03
CA GLY A 62 2.59 -7.74 12.11
C GLY A 62 1.77 -7.99 13.37
N LEU A 63 1.52 -9.25 13.74
CA LEU A 63 0.81 -9.58 14.98
C LEU A 63 1.54 -8.98 16.19
N VAL A 64 2.84 -9.24 16.33
CA VAL A 64 3.62 -8.73 17.46
C VAL A 64 3.61 -7.21 17.48
N PHE A 65 3.87 -6.57 16.35
CA PHE A 65 3.92 -5.11 16.24
C PHE A 65 2.57 -4.46 16.62
N PHE A 66 1.47 -4.91 16.05
CA PHE A 66 0.14 -4.34 16.34
C PHE A 66 -0.38 -4.73 17.72
N ALA A 67 0.04 -5.87 18.27
CA ALA A 67 -0.25 -6.21 19.66
C ALA A 67 0.44 -5.22 20.61
N VAL A 68 1.72 -4.90 20.38
CA VAL A 68 2.44 -3.88 21.16
C VAL A 68 1.76 -2.51 21.02
N LEU A 69 1.46 -2.05 19.80
CA LEU A 69 0.79 -0.76 19.60
C LEU A 69 -0.59 -0.70 20.28
N THR A 70 -1.36 -1.79 20.24
CA THR A 70 -2.67 -1.88 20.90
C THR A 70 -2.53 -1.81 22.41
N VAL A 71 -1.60 -2.59 23.00
CA VAL A 71 -1.33 -2.55 24.45
C VAL A 71 -0.88 -1.16 24.88
N LEU A 72 0.07 -0.55 24.15
CA LEU A 72 0.50 0.83 24.40
C LEU A 72 -0.69 1.80 24.32
N GLY A 73 -1.59 1.64 23.35
CA GLY A 73 -2.80 2.46 23.26
C GLY A 73 -3.72 2.36 24.47
N MET A 74 -3.70 1.24 25.20
CA MET A 74 -4.54 1.02 26.38
C MET A 74 -3.91 1.51 27.68
N ILE A 75 -2.57 1.42 27.82
CA ILE A 75 -1.88 1.65 29.09
C ILE A 75 -0.96 2.88 29.10
N ALA A 76 -0.66 3.46 27.94
CA ALA A 76 0.29 4.55 27.87
C ALA A 76 -0.23 5.82 28.56
N PRO A 77 0.64 6.59 29.23
CA PRO A 77 0.29 7.91 29.74
C PRO A 77 -0.19 8.85 28.60
N PRO A 78 -0.98 9.89 28.91
CA PRO A 78 -1.53 10.80 27.91
C PRO A 78 -0.49 11.43 26.96
N ASP A 79 0.71 11.75 27.47
CA ASP A 79 1.80 12.31 26.66
C ASP A 79 2.30 11.33 25.61
N THR A 80 2.54 10.09 26.04
CA THR A 80 2.96 9.00 25.14
C THR A 80 1.85 8.64 24.14
N LEU A 81 0.59 8.66 24.57
CA LEU A 81 -0.54 8.41 23.66
C LEU A 81 -0.63 9.49 22.58
N ARG A 82 -0.48 10.77 22.93
CA ARG A 82 -0.42 11.86 21.94
C ARG A 82 0.74 11.71 20.97
N TRP A 83 1.91 11.28 21.45
CA TRP A 83 3.05 10.97 20.58
C TRP A 83 2.73 9.84 19.62
N LEU A 84 2.07 8.77 20.09
CA LEU A 84 1.64 7.64 19.25
C LEU A 84 0.54 8.02 18.25
N GLU A 85 -0.38 8.91 18.63
CA GLU A 85 -1.38 9.46 17.73
C GLU A 85 -0.78 10.30 16.60
N THR A 86 0.35 10.97 16.89
CA THR A 86 1.06 11.80 15.92
C THR A 86 1.97 10.95 15.03
N TYR A 87 2.83 10.11 15.62
CA TYR A 87 3.93 9.44 14.91
C TYR A 87 3.74 7.94 14.70
N GLY A 88 2.64 7.36 15.20
CA GLY A 88 2.41 5.92 15.16
C GLY A 88 2.41 5.38 13.73
N ASN A 89 1.78 6.11 12.80
CA ASN A 89 1.74 5.77 11.39
C ASN A 89 3.14 5.69 10.77
N GLU A 90 3.98 6.69 11.04
CA GLU A 90 5.35 6.85 10.56
C GLU A 90 6.21 5.73 11.12
N VAL A 91 6.07 5.42 12.41
CA VAL A 91 6.74 4.28 13.06
C VAL A 91 6.34 2.97 12.39
N SER A 92 5.06 2.76 12.08
CA SER A 92 4.57 1.56 11.39
C SER A 92 5.15 1.45 9.96
N ASN A 93 5.12 2.54 9.21
CA ASN A 93 5.65 2.63 7.85
C ASN A 93 7.16 2.37 7.82
N LEU A 94 7.92 2.98 8.73
CA LEU A 94 9.37 2.75 8.86
C LEU A 94 9.69 1.33 9.31
N THR A 95 8.85 0.74 10.15
CA THR A 95 9.02 -0.67 10.58
C THR A 95 8.92 -1.62 9.39
N ILE A 96 7.90 -1.48 8.53
CA ILE A 96 7.78 -2.36 7.36
C ILE A 96 8.89 -2.09 6.33
N VAL A 97 9.38 -0.85 6.20
CA VAL A 97 10.57 -0.53 5.41
C VAL A 97 11.78 -1.29 5.94
N ALA A 98 12.02 -1.25 7.25
CA ALA A 98 13.11 -1.97 7.89
C ALA A 98 12.99 -3.48 7.68
N LEU A 99 11.79 -4.06 7.88
CA LEU A 99 11.54 -5.48 7.62
C LEU A 99 11.80 -5.86 6.15
N ALA A 100 11.43 -5.01 5.20
CA ALA A 100 11.70 -5.22 3.78
C ALA A 100 13.20 -5.20 3.48
N VAL A 101 13.93 -4.20 3.98
CA VAL A 101 15.39 -4.08 3.82
C VAL A 101 16.11 -5.28 4.43
N VAL A 102 15.77 -5.65 5.67
CA VAL A 102 16.33 -6.83 6.35
C VAL A 102 16.04 -8.11 5.57
N SER A 103 14.83 -8.27 5.02
CA SER A 103 14.49 -9.45 4.21
C SER A 103 15.33 -9.55 2.93
N VAL A 104 15.61 -8.42 2.27
CA VAL A 104 16.46 -8.36 1.08
C VAL A 104 17.91 -8.66 1.45
N ALA A 105 18.42 -8.08 2.54
CA ALA A 105 19.77 -8.33 3.05
C ALA A 105 19.96 -9.81 3.45
N ALA A 106 18.94 -10.46 4.01
CA ALA A 106 18.93 -11.88 4.32
C ALA A 106 18.81 -12.80 3.08
N GLY A 107 18.71 -12.23 1.87
CA GLY A 107 18.62 -12.98 0.61
C GLY A 107 17.24 -13.59 0.33
N THR A 108 16.23 -13.29 1.14
CA THR A 108 14.85 -13.75 0.97
C THR A 108 13.89 -12.57 0.99
N PRO A 109 13.69 -11.86 -0.15
CA PRO A 109 12.83 -10.68 -0.21
C PRO A 109 11.43 -10.95 0.36
N LEU A 110 10.86 -9.96 1.05
CA LEU A 110 9.61 -10.04 1.82
C LEU A 110 8.44 -10.67 1.04
N THR A 111 8.39 -10.47 -0.27
CA THR A 111 7.32 -10.97 -1.14
C THR A 111 7.48 -12.44 -1.55
N THR A 112 8.69 -13.00 -1.42
CA THR A 112 9.04 -14.36 -1.87
C THR A 112 8.11 -15.44 -1.33
N PRO A 113 7.78 -15.46 -0.02
CA PRO A 113 6.88 -16.48 0.53
C PRO A 113 5.46 -16.44 -0.06
N TYR A 114 5.00 -15.27 -0.51
CA TYR A 114 3.71 -15.11 -1.18
C TYR A 114 3.78 -15.61 -2.63
N ALA A 115 4.84 -15.25 -3.35
CA ALA A 115 5.03 -15.69 -4.74
C ALA A 115 5.18 -17.22 -4.85
N ARG A 116 5.87 -17.87 -3.89
CA ARG A 116 6.01 -19.34 -3.84
C ARG A 116 4.67 -20.08 -3.83
N LYS A 117 3.59 -19.47 -3.34
CA LYS A 117 2.25 -20.08 -3.34
C LYS A 117 1.53 -19.99 -4.68
N LYS A 118 1.96 -19.07 -5.55
CA LYS A 118 1.35 -18.82 -6.87
C LYS A 118 2.12 -19.46 -8.02
N VAL A 119 3.42 -19.71 -7.81
CA VAL A 119 4.35 -20.14 -8.84
C VAL A 119 4.76 -21.60 -8.60
N PRO A 120 4.79 -22.45 -9.65
CA PRO A 120 5.29 -23.82 -9.55
C PRO A 120 6.70 -23.91 -8.94
N ARG A 121 6.98 -24.98 -8.20
CA ARG A 121 8.22 -25.13 -7.40
C ARG A 121 9.48 -25.14 -8.27
N GLU A 122 9.36 -25.64 -9.49
CA GLU A 122 10.43 -25.75 -10.48
C GLU A 122 10.99 -24.36 -10.85
N LEU A 123 10.13 -23.32 -10.79
CA LEU A 123 10.51 -21.96 -11.15
C LEU A 123 11.11 -21.17 -9.98
N TRP A 124 11.06 -21.67 -8.74
CA TRP A 124 11.52 -20.92 -7.55
C TRP A 124 13.03 -20.61 -7.57
N HIS A 125 13.82 -21.41 -8.29
CA HIS A 125 15.27 -21.26 -8.39
C HIS A 125 15.72 -20.38 -9.56
N THR A 126 14.79 -19.97 -10.43
CA THR A 126 15.11 -19.15 -11.60
C THR A 126 15.55 -17.74 -11.20
N ARG A 127 16.42 -17.14 -12.04
CA ARG A 127 16.85 -15.75 -11.85
C ARG A 127 15.68 -14.78 -11.92
N ASP A 128 14.72 -15.04 -12.80
CA ASP A 128 13.53 -14.20 -12.96
C ASP A 128 12.63 -14.22 -11.73
N PHE A 129 12.38 -15.38 -11.13
CA PHE A 129 11.61 -15.47 -9.90
C PHE A 129 12.24 -14.65 -8.76
N ARG A 130 13.57 -14.74 -8.58
CA ARG A 130 14.30 -13.95 -7.58
C ARG A 130 14.25 -12.45 -7.89
N ARG A 131 14.50 -12.07 -9.14
CA ARG A 131 14.49 -10.66 -9.59
C ARG A 131 13.12 -10.02 -9.41
N ILE A 132 12.04 -10.71 -9.77
CA ILE A 132 10.67 -10.21 -9.62
C ILE A 132 10.37 -9.93 -8.14
N ASN A 133 10.67 -10.87 -7.25
CA ASN A 133 10.40 -10.69 -5.82
C ASN A 133 11.25 -9.57 -5.21
N LEU A 134 12.51 -9.43 -5.65
CA LEU A 134 13.38 -8.32 -5.23
C LEU A 134 12.78 -6.97 -5.65
N VAL A 135 12.40 -6.82 -6.91
CA VAL A 135 11.85 -5.57 -7.46
C VAL A 135 10.51 -5.22 -6.80
N VAL A 136 9.63 -6.19 -6.61
CA VAL A 136 8.33 -5.96 -5.94
C VAL A 136 8.54 -5.62 -4.47
N THR A 137 9.49 -6.26 -3.77
CA THR A 137 9.82 -5.91 -2.37
C THR A 137 10.34 -4.48 -2.27
N HIS A 138 11.22 -4.05 -3.19
CA HIS A 138 11.67 -2.65 -3.24
C HIS A 138 10.54 -1.68 -3.56
N ALA A 139 9.61 -2.03 -4.45
CA ALA A 139 8.46 -1.18 -4.75
C ALA A 139 7.58 -0.93 -3.52
N TRP A 140 7.34 -1.97 -2.71
CA TRP A 140 6.64 -1.82 -1.43
C TRP A 140 7.43 -1.01 -0.41
N SER A 141 8.72 -1.30 -0.26
CA SER A 141 9.61 -0.54 0.63
C SER A 141 9.62 0.95 0.26
N LEU A 142 9.73 1.28 -1.03
CA LEU A 142 9.69 2.66 -1.51
C LEU A 142 8.33 3.32 -1.25
N ALA A 143 7.22 2.60 -1.42
CA ALA A 143 5.89 3.13 -1.16
C ALA A 143 5.68 3.48 0.32
N PHE A 144 6.06 2.58 1.23
CA PHE A 144 5.98 2.83 2.67
C PHE A 144 6.98 3.90 3.13
N LEU A 145 8.17 3.96 2.53
CA LEU A 145 9.13 5.04 2.80
C LEU A 145 8.59 6.39 2.33
N THR A 146 7.97 6.45 1.15
CA THR A 146 7.33 7.66 0.63
C THR A 146 6.21 8.11 1.56
N ALA A 147 5.39 7.16 2.05
CA ALA A 147 4.35 7.43 3.04
C ALA A 147 4.90 7.98 4.36
N ALA A 148 5.96 7.37 4.90
CA ALA A 148 6.61 7.82 6.13
C ALA A 148 7.20 9.24 5.97
N VAL A 149 7.90 9.50 4.87
CA VAL A 149 8.49 10.81 4.60
C VAL A 149 7.40 11.87 4.42
N ALA A 150 6.31 11.55 3.71
CA ALA A 150 5.19 12.46 3.55
C ALA A 150 4.52 12.77 4.90
N GLY A 151 4.23 11.75 5.71
CA GLY A 151 3.69 11.91 7.07
C GLY A 151 4.58 12.81 7.94
N LEU A 152 5.89 12.52 7.99
CA LEU A 152 6.86 13.34 8.72
C LEU A 152 6.91 14.80 8.24
N ILE A 153 6.73 15.06 6.94
CA ILE A 153 6.61 16.44 6.44
C ILE A 153 5.32 17.09 6.96
N GLY A 154 4.20 16.37 6.97
CA GLY A 154 2.95 16.81 7.58
C GLY A 154 3.12 17.17 9.06
N ASP A 155 3.74 16.28 9.83
CA ASP A 155 3.91 16.44 11.27
C ASP A 155 4.91 17.53 11.64
N LEU A 156 6.10 17.51 11.03
CA LEU A 156 7.22 18.36 11.46
C LEU A 156 7.25 19.72 10.77
N VAL A 157 6.85 19.77 9.49
CA VAL A 157 6.93 21.00 8.68
C VAL A 157 5.59 21.73 8.69
N LEU A 158 4.50 21.02 8.43
CA LEU A 158 3.16 21.62 8.39
C LEU A 158 2.50 21.72 9.76
N ARG A 159 2.96 20.92 10.73
CA ARG A 159 2.36 20.82 12.09
C ARG A 159 0.89 20.44 12.04
N ASP A 160 0.54 19.60 11.07
CA ASP A 160 -0.82 19.12 10.82
C ASP A 160 -0.79 17.61 10.54
N PRO A 161 -0.84 16.77 11.60
CA PRO A 161 -0.72 15.32 11.47
C PRO A 161 -1.85 14.64 10.70
N ASP A 162 -3.00 15.30 10.55
CA ASP A 162 -4.13 14.75 9.78
C ASP A 162 -4.31 15.48 8.44
N ASN A 163 -3.25 16.13 7.95
CA ASN A 163 -3.35 16.85 6.70
C ASN A 163 -3.65 15.87 5.54
N LEU A 164 -4.75 16.13 4.85
CA LEU A 164 -5.24 15.31 3.74
C LEU A 164 -4.16 14.97 2.71
N TRP A 165 -3.26 15.88 2.34
CA TRP A 165 -2.28 15.56 1.28
C TRP A 165 -1.15 14.63 1.74
N THR A 166 -0.55 14.89 2.90
CA THR A 166 0.65 14.21 3.42
C THR A 166 0.29 12.95 4.17
N ALA A 167 -0.79 12.99 4.97
CA ALA A 167 -1.26 11.83 5.71
C ALA A 167 -2.03 10.85 4.81
N TRP A 168 -2.85 11.34 3.88
CA TRP A 168 -3.74 10.48 3.08
C TRP A 168 -3.36 10.36 1.60
N LEU A 169 -3.27 11.47 0.86
CA LEU A 169 -3.17 11.40 -0.61
C LEU A 169 -1.88 10.75 -1.09
N VAL A 170 -0.74 11.23 -0.60
CA VAL A 170 0.58 10.72 -1.02
C VAL A 170 0.74 9.27 -0.58
N GLN A 171 0.37 8.96 0.67
CA GLN A 171 0.42 7.61 1.21
C GLN A 171 -0.48 6.65 0.41
N ALA A 172 -1.77 6.94 0.29
CA ALA A 172 -2.71 6.08 -0.44
C ALA A 172 -2.26 5.89 -1.90
N SER A 173 -1.78 6.94 -2.56
CA SER A 173 -1.26 6.85 -3.92
C SER A 173 -0.04 5.93 -4.02
N ALA A 174 0.89 6.02 -3.07
CA ALA A 174 2.07 5.17 -3.02
C ALA A 174 1.67 3.69 -2.82
N LEU A 175 0.78 3.42 -1.86
CA LEU A 175 0.31 2.06 -1.56
C LEU A 175 -0.50 1.45 -2.72
N ILE A 176 -1.39 2.22 -3.35
CA ILE A 176 -2.13 1.79 -4.55
C ILE A 176 -1.14 1.46 -5.68
N THR A 177 -0.12 2.31 -5.90
CA THR A 177 0.89 2.08 -6.93
C THR A 177 1.65 0.77 -6.67
N ALA A 178 2.13 0.53 -5.45
CA ALA A 178 2.84 -0.70 -5.10
C ALA A 178 1.95 -1.95 -5.22
N ALA A 179 0.69 -1.87 -4.79
CA ALA A 179 -0.28 -2.94 -4.94
C ALA A 179 -0.52 -3.30 -6.41
N ARG A 180 -0.72 -2.31 -7.27
CA ARG A 180 -0.91 -2.52 -8.71
C ARG A 180 0.37 -3.01 -9.39
N PHE A 181 1.53 -2.50 -8.97
CA PHE A 181 2.83 -2.91 -9.49
C PHE A 181 3.12 -4.38 -9.20
N THR A 182 2.67 -4.89 -8.05
CA THR A 182 2.77 -6.31 -7.67
C THR A 182 2.11 -7.26 -8.68
N GLU A 183 1.01 -6.83 -9.29
CA GLU A 183 0.32 -7.62 -10.33
C GLU A 183 0.84 -7.33 -11.74
N TRP A 184 1.21 -6.07 -11.99
CA TRP A 184 1.64 -5.58 -13.30
C TRP A 184 3.03 -6.07 -13.70
N TYR A 185 4.00 -6.02 -12.78
CA TYR A 185 5.40 -6.31 -13.09
C TYR A 185 5.68 -7.78 -13.49
N PRO A 186 5.09 -8.80 -12.81
CA PRO A 186 5.31 -10.20 -13.12
C PRO A 186 4.50 -10.72 -14.33
N ALA A 187 3.56 -9.95 -14.86
CA ALA A 187 2.66 -10.41 -15.92
C ALA A 187 3.39 -10.63 -17.25
N VAL A 188 3.04 -11.71 -17.96
CA VAL A 188 3.60 -12.09 -19.26
C VAL A 188 2.46 -12.42 -20.23
N PRO A 189 2.32 -11.70 -21.37
CA PRO A 189 3.04 -10.47 -21.69
C PRO A 189 2.68 -9.34 -20.72
N ARG A 190 3.63 -8.41 -20.50
CA ARG A 190 3.42 -7.31 -19.56
C ARG A 190 2.36 -6.35 -20.11
N PRO A 191 1.29 -6.05 -19.34
CA PRO A 191 0.30 -5.09 -19.78
C PRO A 191 0.90 -3.68 -19.88
N PRO A 192 0.29 -2.78 -20.67
CA PRO A 192 0.76 -1.41 -20.80
C PRO A 192 0.68 -0.66 -19.47
N VAL A 193 1.57 0.33 -19.28
CA VAL A 193 1.69 1.14 -18.05
C VAL A 193 0.35 1.80 -17.67
N ARG A 194 -0.51 2.10 -18.63
CA ARG A 194 -1.86 2.63 -18.35
C ARG A 194 -2.66 1.79 -17.37
N ARG A 195 -2.47 0.46 -17.34
CA ARG A 195 -3.19 -0.43 -16.41
C ARG A 195 -2.77 -0.19 -14.96
N LEU A 196 -1.53 0.25 -14.75
CA LEU A 196 -1.03 0.74 -13.46
C LEU A 196 -1.70 2.05 -13.09
N LEU A 197 -1.91 2.94 -14.07
CA LEU A 197 -2.45 4.28 -13.88
C LEU A 197 -3.99 4.36 -13.75
N MET A 198 -4.72 3.31 -14.13
CA MET A 198 -6.21 3.28 -14.11
C MET A 198 -6.85 3.81 -12.82
N PRO A 199 -6.38 3.45 -11.60
CA PRO A 199 -6.99 3.96 -10.37
C PRO A 199 -6.93 5.49 -10.27
N PHE A 200 -5.86 6.09 -10.76
CA PHE A 200 -5.63 7.53 -10.67
C PHE A 200 -6.52 8.36 -11.61
N VAL A 201 -7.05 7.76 -12.68
CA VAL A 201 -7.94 8.45 -13.63
C VAL A 201 -9.19 8.97 -12.94
N GLY A 202 -9.79 8.13 -12.09
CA GLY A 202 -10.99 8.47 -11.32
C GLY A 202 -10.69 9.19 -10.02
N LEU A 203 -9.47 9.07 -9.49
CA LEU A 203 -9.11 9.63 -8.18
C LEU A 203 -8.52 11.03 -8.28
N LEU A 204 -7.67 11.33 -9.26
CA LEU A 204 -6.90 12.58 -9.29
C LEU A 204 -7.77 13.83 -9.35
N ILE A 205 -8.87 13.81 -10.12
CA ILE A 205 -9.77 14.97 -10.24
C ILE A 205 -10.53 15.21 -8.93
N PRO A 206 -11.28 14.23 -8.35
CA PRO A 206 -11.92 14.41 -7.06
C PRO A 206 -10.94 14.80 -5.95
N MET A 207 -9.76 14.18 -5.91
CA MET A 207 -8.75 14.51 -4.91
C MET A 207 -8.24 15.95 -5.06
N GLY A 208 -7.98 16.41 -6.28
CA GLY A 208 -7.64 17.81 -6.52
C GLY A 208 -8.74 18.78 -6.10
N VAL A 209 -10.01 18.43 -6.30
CA VAL A 209 -11.14 19.24 -5.80
C VAL A 209 -11.18 19.24 -4.27
N LEU A 210 -11.05 18.09 -3.62
CA LEU A 210 -11.04 17.99 -2.16
C LEU A 210 -9.91 18.84 -1.55
N VAL A 211 -8.71 18.79 -2.13
CA VAL A 211 -7.58 19.63 -1.66
C VAL A 211 -7.92 21.11 -1.73
N LEU A 212 -8.60 21.58 -2.79
CA LEU A 212 -9.03 22.98 -2.89
C LEU A 212 -10.13 23.33 -1.89
N VAL A 213 -11.08 22.42 -1.66
CA VAL A 213 -12.23 22.64 -0.76
C VAL A 213 -11.77 22.74 0.70
N TYR A 214 -10.84 21.88 1.10
CA TYR A 214 -10.33 21.82 2.47
C TYR A 214 -9.09 22.69 2.70
N ASP A 215 -8.62 23.42 1.67
CA ASP A 215 -7.35 24.16 1.67
C ASP A 215 -6.17 23.33 2.20
N ALA A 216 -6.19 22.02 1.91
CA ALA A 216 -5.33 21.05 2.57
C ALA A 216 -3.89 21.08 2.03
N ALA A 217 -3.67 21.63 0.85
CA ALA A 217 -2.35 21.75 0.24
C ALA A 217 -2.28 23.00 -0.66
N PRO A 218 -1.06 23.42 -1.07
CA PRO A 218 -0.92 24.55 -1.97
C PRO A 218 -1.74 24.40 -3.25
N ARG A 219 -2.36 25.50 -3.70
CA ARG A 219 -3.24 25.52 -4.89
C ARG A 219 -2.59 24.92 -6.14
N TRP A 220 -1.28 25.13 -6.33
CA TRP A 220 -0.55 24.57 -7.47
C TRP A 220 -0.55 23.04 -7.47
N PHE A 221 -0.50 22.41 -6.29
CA PHE A 221 -0.54 20.96 -6.15
C PHE A 221 -1.92 20.42 -6.54
N ALA A 222 -2.98 21.04 -6.03
CA ALA A 222 -4.35 20.68 -6.33
C ALA A 222 -4.69 20.84 -7.83
N VAL A 223 -4.29 21.96 -8.43
CA VAL A 223 -4.43 22.20 -9.87
C VAL A 223 -3.61 21.17 -10.66
N GLY A 224 -2.40 20.84 -10.21
CA GLY A 224 -1.56 19.80 -10.81
C GLY A 224 -2.25 18.43 -10.83
N LEU A 225 -2.91 18.03 -9.75
CA LEU A 225 -3.69 16.78 -9.69
C LEU A 225 -4.84 16.80 -10.71
N ILE A 226 -5.62 17.89 -10.78
CA ILE A 226 -6.74 18.02 -11.71
C ILE A 226 -6.25 17.96 -13.16
N VAL A 227 -5.23 18.75 -13.51
CA VAL A 227 -4.67 18.81 -14.86
C VAL A 227 -4.13 17.44 -15.27
N THR A 228 -3.37 16.78 -14.38
CA THR A 228 -2.84 15.42 -14.63
C THR A 228 -3.98 14.43 -14.83
N GLY A 229 -5.03 14.47 -14.00
CA GLY A 229 -6.21 13.64 -14.14
C GLY A 229 -6.93 13.84 -15.47
N VAL A 230 -7.10 15.09 -15.92
CA VAL A 230 -7.73 15.41 -17.21
C VAL A 230 -6.89 14.91 -18.39
N ILE A 231 -5.56 15.11 -18.34
CA ILE A 231 -4.63 14.62 -19.37
C ILE A 231 -4.70 13.10 -19.46
N LEU A 232 -4.64 12.40 -18.32
CA LEU A 232 -4.69 10.95 -18.26
C LEU A 232 -6.04 10.42 -18.78
N ALA A 233 -7.15 11.04 -18.41
CA ALA A 233 -8.48 10.68 -18.91
C ALA A 233 -8.61 10.91 -20.43
N ARG A 234 -8.02 11.99 -20.95
CA ARG A 234 -8.00 12.27 -22.41
C ARG A 234 -7.14 11.26 -23.17
N ALA A 235 -5.96 10.94 -22.68
CA ALA A 235 -5.07 9.96 -23.30
C ALA A 235 -5.76 8.59 -23.43
N LEU A 236 -6.44 8.13 -22.36
CA LEU A 236 -7.20 6.88 -22.37
C LEU A 236 -8.37 6.90 -23.35
N ARG A 237 -9.14 7.99 -23.41
CA ARG A 237 -10.25 8.12 -24.38
C ARG A 237 -9.74 8.06 -25.82
N LYS A 238 -8.60 8.70 -26.11
CA LYS A 238 -7.99 8.68 -27.43
C LYS A 238 -7.55 7.27 -27.83
N GLU A 239 -6.91 6.53 -26.92
CA GLU A 239 -6.53 5.13 -27.19
C GLU A 239 -7.74 4.23 -27.43
N VAL A 240 -8.82 4.36 -26.65
CA VAL A 240 -10.05 3.59 -26.85
C VAL A 240 -10.66 3.89 -28.22
N ALA A 241 -10.66 5.16 -28.64
CA ALA A 241 -11.15 5.54 -29.96
C ALA A 241 -10.31 4.92 -31.09
N VAL A 242 -8.97 4.90 -30.95
CA VAL A 242 -8.05 4.29 -31.91
C VAL A 242 -8.23 2.77 -31.97
N ALA A 243 -8.31 2.09 -30.82
CA ALA A 243 -8.52 0.63 -30.76
C ALA A 243 -9.84 0.21 -31.43
N LYS A 244 -10.91 1.01 -31.23
CA LYS A 244 -12.21 0.80 -31.87
C LYS A 244 -12.14 1.00 -33.39
N GLN A 245 -11.31 1.94 -33.87
CA GLN A 245 -11.08 2.17 -35.30
C GLN A 245 -10.25 1.05 -35.95
N GLU A 246 -9.34 0.43 -35.21
CA GLU A 246 -8.51 -0.70 -35.67
C GLU A 246 -9.21 -2.07 -35.61
N GLY A 247 -10.47 -2.13 -35.19
CA GLY A 247 -11.24 -3.38 -35.11
C GLY A 247 -10.74 -4.38 -34.05
N ARG A 248 -9.90 -3.95 -33.11
CA ARG A 248 -9.51 -4.74 -31.94
C ARG A 248 -10.58 -4.54 -30.87
N GLU A 249 -11.40 -5.56 -30.61
CA GLU A 249 -12.35 -5.53 -29.50
C GLU A 249 -11.63 -5.32 -28.15
N PRO A 250 -12.26 -4.59 -27.20
CA PRO A 250 -11.63 -4.09 -25.97
C PRO A 250 -11.15 -5.17 -24.99
#